data_AF-A0A9W7WMI8-F1
#
_entry.id   AF-A0A9W7WMI8-F1
#
_cell.length_a   1.000
_cell.length_b   1.000
_cell.length_c   1.000
_cell.angle_alpha   90.00
_cell.angle_beta   90.00
_cell.angle_gamma   90.00
#
_symmetry.space_group_name_H-M   'P 1'
#
loop_
_entity.id
_entity.type
_entity.pdbx_description
1 polymer ?
#
loop_
_entity_poly.entity_id
_entity_poly.type
_entity_poly.pdbx_seq_one_letter_code
_entity_poly.pdbx_strand_id
1 'polypeptide(L)'
;MRSRTFGCSERRLHALGVLENHPNEVQYFWPSQHVGLILDDHIPFLNRGVRILHLLTPFPAVWHTFDNEENLDRSSINNLNKILQVFVLEYLKKKSQNPVPEDS
;
A
#
# COMPACT_ATOMS: atom_id res chain seq x y z
N MET A 1 6.75 -10.46 4.96
CA MET A 1 5.99 -9.47 5.74
C MET A 1 4.54 -9.73 5.38
N ARG A 2 3.69 -10.19 6.32
CA ARG A 2 2.33 -10.59 5.95
C ARG A 2 1.54 -9.34 5.56
N SER A 3 0.94 -9.34 4.37
CA SER A 3 0.13 -8.29 3.71
C SER A 3 -1.06 -7.70 4.54
N ARG A 4 -1.18 -8.07 5.81
CA ARG A 4 -2.38 -7.80 6.63
C ARG A 4 -2.45 -6.39 7.21
N THR A 5 -1.44 -5.53 7.02
CA THR A 5 -1.34 -4.23 7.72
C THR A 5 -1.97 -3.06 6.95
N PHE A 6 -1.87 -3.04 5.62
CA PHE A 6 -2.42 -1.94 4.80
C PHE A 6 -3.95 -1.89 4.85
N GLY A 7 -4.61 -3.03 4.58
CA GLY A 7 -6.08 -3.10 4.68
C GLY A 7 -6.61 -2.84 6.09
N CYS A 8 -5.82 -3.08 7.15
CA CYS A 8 -6.21 -2.68 8.51
C CYS A 8 -6.12 -1.17 8.72
N SER A 9 -5.09 -0.51 8.16
CA SER A 9 -4.93 0.94 8.23
C SER A 9 -6.05 1.65 7.47
N GLU A 10 -6.37 1.16 6.27
CA GLU A 10 -7.50 1.62 5.46
C GLU A 10 -8.83 1.52 6.21
N ARG A 11 -9.22 0.32 6.66
CA ARG A 11 -10.49 0.11 7.39
C ARG A 11 -10.61 1.00 8.63
N ARG A 12 -9.51 1.23 9.35
CA ARG A 12 -9.51 2.08 10.53
C ARG A 12 -9.70 3.55 10.19
N LEU A 13 -8.99 4.05 9.17
CA LEU A 13 -9.17 5.43 8.69
C LEU A 13 -10.56 5.64 8.10
N HIS A 14 -11.10 4.62 7.42
CA HIS A 14 -12.47 4.62 6.94
C HIS A 14 -13.47 4.76 8.09
N ALA A 15 -13.36 3.93 9.13
CA ALA A 15 -14.25 3.96 10.28
C ALA A 15 -14.20 5.29 11.06
N LEU A 16 -13.09 6.03 10.96
CA LEU A 16 -12.94 7.36 11.55
C LEU A 16 -13.53 8.48 10.67
N GLY A 17 -14.02 8.17 9.47
CA GLY A 17 -14.61 9.16 8.56
C GLY A 17 -13.60 10.15 7.98
N VAL A 18 -12.30 9.80 7.96
CA VAL A 18 -11.22 10.71 7.51
C VAL A 18 -10.77 10.46 6.06
N LEU A 19 -11.38 9.49 5.38
CA LEU A 19 -11.17 9.23 3.96
C LEU A 19 -12.20 9.98 3.11
N GLU A 20 -11.75 10.60 2.04
CA GLU A 20 -12.54 11.43 1.12
C GLU A 20 -13.13 10.55 0.00
N ASN A 21 -14.42 10.69 -0.32
CA ASN A 21 -15.08 9.97 -1.43
C ASN A 21 -14.83 8.45 -1.44
N HIS A 22 -14.73 7.84 -0.26
CA HIS A 22 -14.35 6.45 -0.10
C HIS A 22 -15.47 5.68 0.63
N PRO A 23 -16.51 5.22 -0.09
CA PRO A 23 -17.63 4.48 0.50
C PRO A 23 -17.23 3.04 0.83
N ASN A 24 -18.00 2.35 1.69
CA ASN A 24 -17.62 1.04 2.25
C ASN A 24 -17.42 -0.06 1.20
N GLU A 25 -18.06 0.10 0.04
CA GLU A 25 -18.00 -0.80 -1.10
C GLU A 25 -16.68 -0.68 -1.88
N VAL A 26 -15.96 0.44 -1.71
CA VAL A 26 -14.68 0.69 -2.35
C VAL A 26 -13.55 0.30 -1.39
N GLN A 27 -12.58 -0.43 -1.92
CA GLN A 27 -11.34 -0.77 -1.22
C GLN A 27 -10.15 -0.46 -2.12
N TYR A 28 -9.09 0.11 -1.57
CA TYR A 28 -7.80 0.21 -2.22
C TYR A 28 -7.00 -1.09 -2.08
N PHE A 29 -7.06 -1.75 -0.91
CA PHE A 29 -6.26 -2.93 -0.61
C PHE A 29 -7.11 -4.21 -0.51
N TRP A 30 -7.13 -4.97 -1.60
CA TRP A 30 -7.94 -6.18 -1.76
C TRP A 30 -7.20 -7.41 -1.21
N PRO A 31 -7.67 -8.06 -0.12
CA PRO A 31 -6.92 -9.15 0.52
C PRO A 31 -6.81 -10.43 -0.31
N SER A 32 -7.68 -10.59 -1.32
CA SER A 32 -7.86 -11.84 -2.06
C SER A 32 -7.64 -11.68 -3.57
N GLN A 33 -7.17 -10.52 -4.02
CA GLN A 33 -6.86 -10.27 -5.43
C GLN A 33 -5.59 -11.03 -5.81
N HIS A 34 -5.70 -11.94 -6.78
CA HIS A 34 -4.52 -12.53 -7.40
C HIS A 34 -3.95 -11.52 -8.38
N VAL A 35 -2.84 -10.89 -8.00
CA VAL A 35 -2.09 -10.00 -8.88
C VAL A 35 -1.17 -10.87 -9.73
N GLY A 36 -1.27 -10.75 -11.06
CA GLY A 36 -0.38 -11.44 -12.00
C GLY A 36 1.08 -11.03 -11.81
N LEU A 37 2.01 -11.75 -12.46
CA LEU A 37 3.42 -11.37 -12.44
C LEU A 37 3.57 -10.02 -13.17
N ILE A 38 4.02 -9.00 -12.45
CA ILE A 38 4.38 -7.70 -13.02
C ILE A 38 5.88 -7.56 -12.92
N LEU A 39 6.52 -7.32 -14.07
CA LEU A 39 7.93 -7.01 -14.14
C LEU A 39 8.10 -5.51 -13.94
N ASP A 40 8.74 -5.15 -12.83
CA ASP A 40 9.01 -3.77 -12.43
C ASP A 40 10.36 -3.73 -11.68
N ASP A 41 10.75 -2.57 -11.17
CA ASP A 41 12.06 -2.32 -10.55
C ASP A 41 12.35 -3.20 -9.31
N HIS A 42 11.33 -3.88 -8.76
CA HIS A 42 11.49 -4.79 -7.64
C HIS A 42 12.12 -6.15 -8.03
N ILE A 43 12.15 -6.52 -9.32
CA ILE A 43 12.63 -7.84 -9.78
C ILE A 43 14.08 -8.15 -9.33
N PRO A 44 15.06 -7.25 -9.47
CA PRO A 44 16.41 -7.48 -8.97
C PRO A 44 16.48 -7.74 -7.45
N PHE A 45 15.60 -7.09 -6.67
CA PHE A 45 15.55 -7.26 -5.21
C PHE A 45 14.89 -8.58 -4.82
N LEU A 46 13.80 -8.94 -5.51
CA LEU A 46 13.12 -10.22 -5.34
C LEU A 46 14.09 -11.38 -5.58
N ASN A 47 14.88 -11.32 -6.65
CA ASN A 47 15.88 -12.33 -7.00
C ASN A 47 16.99 -12.48 -5.94
N ARG A 48 17.17 -11.47 -5.07
CA ARG A 48 18.15 -11.48 -3.96
C ARG A 48 17.51 -11.85 -2.62
N GLY A 49 16.26 -12.31 -2.61
CA GLY A 49 15.54 -12.72 -1.39
C GLY A 49 14.97 -11.55 -0.57
N VAL A 50 14.94 -10.33 -1.10
CA VAL A 50 14.32 -9.19 -0.42
C VAL A 50 12.81 -9.37 -0.43
N ARG A 51 12.17 -9.18 0.74
CA ARG A 51 10.71 -9.25 0.86
C ARG A 51 10.08 -8.03 0.19
N ILE A 52 9.29 -8.25 -0.85
CA ILE A 52 8.63 -7.19 -1.62
C ILE A 52 7.21 -6.96 -1.12
N LEU A 53 6.84 -5.68 -1.03
CA LEU A 53 5.46 -5.23 -0.99
C LEU A 53 5.23 -4.39 -2.24
N HIS A 54 4.46 -4.92 -3.19
CA HIS A 54 4.20 -4.25 -4.47
C HIS A 54 2.83 -3.58 -4.43
N LEU A 55 2.79 -2.24 -4.49
CA LEU A 55 1.57 -1.43 -4.39
C LEU A 55 1.11 -0.93 -5.76
N LEU A 56 1.12 -1.84 -6.74
CA LEU A 56 0.80 -1.53 -8.12
C LEU A 56 -0.19 -2.59 -8.60
N THR A 57 -1.47 -2.23 -8.72
CA THR A 57 -2.53 -2.88 -9.52
C THR A 57 -3.92 -2.43 -9.06
N PRO A 58 -4.91 -2.37 -9.98
CA PRO A 58 -4.78 -2.49 -11.45
C PRO A 58 -4.12 -1.27 -12.08
N PHE A 59 -3.67 -1.39 -13.33
CA PHE A 59 -3.19 -0.22 -14.09
C PHE A 59 -4.37 0.70 -14.43
N PRO A 60 -4.21 2.03 -14.33
CA PRO A 60 -5.22 2.98 -14.79
C PRO A 60 -5.50 2.83 -16.29
N ALA A 61 -6.72 3.17 -16.72
CA ALA A 61 -7.09 3.13 -18.14
C ALA A 61 -6.24 4.05 -19.03
N VAL A 62 -5.66 5.11 -18.44
CA VAL A 62 -4.78 6.08 -19.11
C VAL A 62 -3.31 5.64 -19.17
N TRP A 63 -2.96 4.47 -18.62
CA TRP A 63 -1.59 3.96 -18.64
C TRP A 63 -1.08 3.80 -20.09
N HIS A 64 0.14 4.30 -20.35
CA HIS A 64 0.75 4.37 -21.70
C HIS A 64 -0.04 5.19 -22.73
N THR A 65 -0.89 6.11 -22.28
CA THR A 65 -1.51 7.15 -23.12
C THR A 65 -0.96 8.54 -22.77
N PHE A 66 -1.47 9.59 -23.39
CA PHE A 66 -1.13 10.96 -23.00
C PHE A 66 -1.78 11.26 -21.63
N ASP A 67 -1.01 11.06 -20.57
CA ASP A 67 -1.44 11.27 -19.19
C ASP A 67 -1.03 12.66 -18.68
N ASN A 68 -1.90 13.30 -17.90
CA ASN A 68 -1.72 14.65 -17.41
C ASN A 68 -2.28 14.82 -15.99
N GLU A 69 -2.16 16.01 -15.41
CA GLU A 69 -2.62 16.30 -14.05
C GLU A 69 -4.15 16.16 -13.88
N GLU A 70 -4.92 16.38 -14.95
CA GLU A 70 -6.38 16.34 -14.92
C GLU A 70 -6.92 14.92 -14.75
N ASN A 71 -6.14 13.90 -15.13
CA ASN A 71 -6.47 12.49 -14.91
C ASN A 71 -6.26 12.03 -13.46
N LEU A 72 -5.69 12.88 -12.58
CA LEU A 72 -5.38 12.52 -11.21
C LEU A 72 -6.59 12.72 -10.28
N ASP A 73 -7.01 11.65 -9.62
CA ASP A 73 -8.01 11.74 -8.55
C ASP A 73 -7.37 12.22 -7.23
N ARG A 74 -7.61 13.48 -6.89
CA ARG A 74 -7.01 14.13 -5.71
C ARG A 74 -7.45 13.51 -4.39
N SER A 75 -8.70 13.07 -4.28
CA SER A 75 -9.22 12.39 -3.09
C SER A 75 -8.50 11.07 -2.83
N SER A 76 -8.26 10.27 -3.86
CA SER A 76 -7.54 9.00 -3.77
C SER A 76 -6.08 9.21 -3.40
N ILE A 77 -5.43 10.23 -3.97
CA ILE A 77 -4.07 10.60 -3.57
C ILE A 77 -4.01 10.95 -2.08
N ASN A 78 -4.92 11.80 -1.59
CA ASN A 78 -4.98 12.19 -0.19
C ASN A 78 -5.24 11.00 0.74
N ASN A 79 -6.15 10.11 0.36
CA ASN A 79 -6.47 8.90 1.12
C ASN A 79 -5.27 7.95 1.21
N LEU A 80 -4.64 7.66 0.07
CA LEU A 80 -3.47 6.79 0.01
C LEU A 80 -2.31 7.37 0.84
N ASN A 81 -2.10 8.69 0.81
CA ASN A 81 -1.12 9.37 1.66
C ASN A 81 -1.39 9.15 3.15
N LYS A 82 -2.64 9.31 3.62
CA LYS A 82 -3.02 9.06 5.01
C LYS A 82 -2.76 7.60 5.40
N ILE A 83 -3.15 6.65 4.55
CA ILE A 83 -2.97 5.22 4.80
C ILE A 83 -1.48 4.86 4.87
N LEU A 84 -0.66 5.35 3.94
CA LEU A 84 0.78 5.12 3.90
C LEU A 84 1.47 5.67 5.15
N GLN A 85 1.14 6.88 5.59
CA GLN A 85 1.71 7.48 6.80
C GLN A 85 1.41 6.62 8.04
N VAL A 86 0.15 6.23 8.22
CA VAL A 86 -0.25 5.36 9.35
C VAL A 86 0.48 4.03 9.29
N PHE A 87 0.55 3.41 8.11
CA PHE A 87 1.26 2.14 7.93
C PHE A 87 2.74 2.25 8.29
N VAL A 88 3.45 3.28 7.82
CA VAL A 88 4.88 3.48 8.11
C VAL A 88 5.09 3.70 9.61
N LEU A 89 4.26 4.53 10.25
CA LEU A 89 4.33 4.75 11.70
C LEU A 89 4.13 3.46 12.49
N GLU A 90 3.13 2.65 12.13
CA GLU A 90 2.90 1.35 12.76
C GLU A 90 4.06 0.37 12.55
N TYR A 91 4.62 0.34 11.33
CA TYR A 91 5.72 -0.53 11.00
C TYR A 91 6.98 -0.22 11.83
N LEU A 92 7.32 1.07 11.93
CA LEU A 92 8.48 1.51 12.70
C LEU A 92 8.31 1.30 14.21
N LYS A 93 7.11 1.58 14.75
CA LYS A 93 6.79 1.30 16.16
C LYS A 93 6.87 -0.18 16.51
N LYS A 94 6.40 -1.07 15.64
CA LYS A 94 6.51 -2.53 15.85
C LYS A 94 7.97 -3.00 15.80
N LYS A 95 8.80 -2.40 14.94
CA LYS A 95 10.23 -2.75 14.87
C LYS A 95 10.97 -2.40 16.16
N SER A 96 10.65 -1.28 16.81
CA SER A 96 11.32 -0.87 18.06
C SER A 96 11.01 -1.75 19.26
N GLN A 97 9.98 -2.62 19.18
CA GLN A 97 9.58 -3.53 20.25
C GLN A 97 10.17 -4.93 20.13
N ASN A 98 10.93 -5.23 19.06
CA ASN A 98 11.65 -6.50 18.95
C ASN A 98 13.00 -6.38 19.66
N PRO A 99 13.27 -7.14 20.73
CA PRO A 99 14.57 -7.13 21.38
C PRO A 99 15.65 -7.56 20.39
N VAL A 100 16.77 -6.84 20.40
CA VAL A 100 17.99 -7.24 19.69
C VAL A 100 18.45 -8.56 20.31
N PRO A 101 18.74 -9.62 19.52
CA PRO A 101 19.37 -10.81 20.07
C PRO A 101 20.71 -10.38 20.65
N GLU A 102 20.92 -10.58 21.96
CA GLU A 102 22.25 -10.46 22.53
C GLU A 102 23.14 -11.52 21.85
N ASP A 103 24.20 -11.05 21.19
CA ASP A 103 25.16 -11.89 20.47
C ASP A 103 25.73 -12.97 21.40
N SER A 104 25.81 -14.19 20.85
CA SER A 104 26.59 -15.33 21.37
C SER A 104 28.01 -15.30 20.82
#